data_AF-A0A3M1MUP7-F1
#
_entry.id   AF-A0A3M1MUP7-F1
#
_cell.length_a   1.000
_cell.length_b   1.000
_cell.length_c   1.000
_cell.angle_alpha   90.00
_cell.angle_beta   90.00
_cell.angle_gamma   90.00
#
_symmetry.space_group_name_H-M   'P 1'
#
loop_
_entity.id
_entity.type
_entity.pdbx_description
1 polymer ?
#
loop_
_entity_poly.entity_id
_entity_poly.type
_entity_poly.pdbx_seq_one_letter_code
_entity_poly.pdbx_strand_id
1 'polypeptide(L)'
;MTTRALRPWTDLVKLHPDVEAGALTEAVFAVDLGAIAAGDPNVPVVNRDPEAFFRATYLTADLRKLLEEVLASLAGKSGYNRVLKLRTPFGGGKSHTLAALLHAARNPQALDLIPEARGFPRPQNVAVAVFDGEKFDARNGKELEGGRTIRTMWGWLAWQIDPETAFPI
;
A
#
# COMPACT_ATOMS: atom_id res chain seq x y z
N MET A 1 34.64 -39.37 -2.41
CA MET A 1 33.97 -38.06 -2.44
C MET A 1 32.66 -38.19 -1.67
N THR A 2 32.56 -37.56 -0.51
CA THR A 2 31.34 -37.56 0.31
C THR A 2 30.35 -36.56 -0.27
N THR A 3 29.36 -37.05 -1.00
CA THR A 3 28.21 -36.25 -1.43
C THR A 3 27.43 -35.86 -0.19
N ARG A 4 27.55 -34.61 0.25
CA ARG A 4 26.74 -34.06 1.34
C ARG A 4 25.30 -33.97 0.84
N ALA A 5 24.46 -34.92 1.24
CA ALA A 5 23.05 -34.89 0.91
C ALA A 5 22.41 -33.62 1.50
N LEU A 6 21.79 -32.80 0.64
CA LEU A 6 21.01 -31.66 1.08
C LEU A 6 19.78 -32.17 1.82
N ARG A 7 19.45 -31.55 2.95
CA ARG A 7 18.22 -31.88 3.67
C ARG A 7 17.00 -31.48 2.83
N PRO A 8 15.91 -32.27 2.83
CA PRO A 8 14.64 -31.86 2.22
C PRO A 8 14.20 -30.49 2.71
N TRP A 9 13.65 -29.67 1.83
CA TRP A 9 13.20 -28.31 2.19
C TRP A 9 12.08 -28.34 3.25
N THR A 10 11.27 -29.41 3.28
CA THR A 10 10.23 -29.65 4.29
C THR A 10 10.79 -29.75 5.70
N ASP A 11 12.05 -30.15 5.85
CA ASP A 11 12.72 -30.27 7.16
C ASP A 11 13.39 -28.95 7.58
N LEU A 12 13.44 -27.97 6.68
CA LEU A 12 14.13 -26.68 6.87
C LEU A 12 13.16 -25.51 6.98
N VAL A 13 12.03 -25.59 6.29
CA VAL A 13 11.04 -24.52 6.22
C VAL A 13 9.95 -24.78 7.26
N LYS A 14 9.74 -23.81 8.14
CA LYS A 14 8.54 -23.76 8.98
C LYS A 14 7.51 -22.86 8.34
N LEU A 15 6.24 -23.26 8.42
CA LEU A 15 5.17 -22.41 7.94
C LEU A 15 5.01 -21.23 8.90
N HIS A 16 4.37 -20.15 8.43
CA HIS A 16 4.06 -19.05 9.32
C HIS A 16 3.09 -19.54 10.42
N PRO A 17 3.20 -19.09 11.68
CA PRO A 17 2.45 -19.65 12.80
C PRO A 17 0.92 -19.66 12.62
N ASP A 18 0.37 -18.72 11.85
CA ASP A 18 -1.07 -18.68 11.52
C ASP A 18 -1.51 -19.84 10.61
N VAL A 19 -0.66 -20.28 9.68
CA VAL A 19 -0.88 -21.44 8.83
C VAL A 19 -0.79 -22.72 9.68
N GLU A 20 0.23 -22.82 10.54
CA GLU A 20 0.38 -23.98 11.43
C GLU A 20 -0.78 -24.12 12.41
N ALA A 21 -1.31 -22.99 12.91
CA ALA A 21 -2.44 -22.96 13.83
C ALA A 21 -3.81 -23.06 13.14
N GLY A 22 -3.87 -23.09 11.80
CA GLY A 22 -5.14 -23.08 11.06
C GLY A 22 -5.95 -21.79 11.22
N ALA A 23 -5.30 -20.70 11.65
CA ALA A 23 -5.91 -19.39 11.87
C ALA A 23 -5.81 -18.46 10.65
N LEU A 24 -5.18 -18.92 9.56
CA LEU A 24 -5.07 -18.19 8.31
C LEU A 24 -6.45 -17.97 7.69
N THR A 25 -6.85 -16.71 7.53
CA THR A 25 -8.10 -16.35 6.85
C THR A 25 -7.84 -15.93 5.42
N GLU A 26 -8.79 -16.20 4.51
CA GLU A 26 -8.66 -15.77 3.10
C GLU A 26 -8.49 -14.26 2.96
N ALA A 27 -9.05 -13.49 3.90
CA ALA A 27 -8.91 -12.04 3.98
C ALA A 27 -7.44 -11.59 4.11
N VAL A 28 -6.53 -12.42 4.62
CA VAL A 28 -5.08 -12.11 4.65
C VAL A 28 -4.50 -12.01 3.24
N PHE A 29 -5.03 -12.76 2.27
CA PHE A 29 -4.53 -12.77 0.90
C PHE A 29 -5.08 -11.62 0.04
N ALA A 30 -6.13 -10.95 0.49
CA ALA A 30 -6.75 -9.83 -0.23
C ALA A 30 -6.31 -8.50 0.37
N VAL A 31 -5.54 -7.73 -0.40
CA VAL A 31 -5.17 -6.37 -0.02
C VAL A 31 -6.37 -5.44 -0.24
N ASP A 32 -6.90 -4.90 0.85
CA ASP A 32 -7.94 -3.87 0.86
C ASP A 32 -7.30 -2.48 1.00
N LEU A 33 -7.14 -1.80 -0.14
CA LEU A 33 -6.53 -0.46 -0.18
C LEU A 33 -7.34 0.57 0.62
N GLY A 34 -8.67 0.51 0.56
CA GLY A 34 -9.53 1.46 1.27
C GLY A 34 -9.42 1.30 2.79
N ALA A 35 -9.33 0.06 3.29
CA ALA A 35 -9.11 -0.21 4.71
C ALA A 35 -7.74 0.27 5.17
N ILE A 36 -6.68 -0.01 4.40
CA ILE A 36 -5.32 0.46 4.67
C ILE A 36 -5.29 1.99 4.71
N ALA A 37 -5.88 2.65 3.72
CA ALA A 37 -5.91 4.10 3.62
C ALA A 37 -6.64 4.78 4.78
N ALA A 38 -7.70 4.12 5.29
CA ALA A 38 -8.49 4.55 6.45
C ALA A 38 -7.86 4.20 7.81
N GLY A 39 -6.75 3.45 7.84
CA GLY A 39 -6.13 3.02 9.09
C GLY A 39 -6.94 2.01 9.90
N ASP A 40 -7.75 1.17 9.22
CA ASP A 40 -8.63 0.21 9.87
C ASP A 40 -7.81 -0.80 10.73
N PRO A 41 -8.06 -0.88 12.06
CA PRO A 41 -7.31 -1.77 12.94
C PRO A 41 -7.58 -3.26 12.68
N ASN A 42 -8.58 -3.62 11.89
CA ASN A 42 -8.87 -5.01 11.52
C ASN A 42 -8.02 -5.49 10.35
N VAL A 43 -7.33 -4.59 9.64
CA VAL A 43 -6.41 -4.97 8.57
C VAL A 43 -5.21 -5.69 9.17
N PRO A 44 -4.79 -6.84 8.60
CA PRO A 44 -3.59 -7.55 9.04
C PRO A 44 -2.37 -6.62 9.14
N VAL A 45 -1.57 -6.78 10.20
CA VAL A 45 -0.37 -5.95 10.45
C VAL A 45 0.54 -5.90 9.23
N VAL A 46 0.74 -7.04 8.55
CA VAL A 46 1.53 -7.13 7.32
C VAL A 46 1.04 -6.21 6.20
N ASN A 47 -0.24 -5.85 6.17
CA ASN A 47 -0.83 -4.98 5.16
C ASN A 47 -0.92 -3.52 5.61
N ARG A 48 -1.17 -3.25 6.90
CA ARG A 48 -1.36 -1.88 7.43
C ARG A 48 -0.06 -1.19 7.86
N ASP A 49 0.94 -1.95 8.32
CA ASP A 49 2.21 -1.40 8.78
C ASP A 49 3.18 -1.30 7.60
N PRO A 50 3.68 -0.10 7.24
CA PRO A 50 4.55 0.09 6.08
C PRO A 50 5.81 -0.79 6.12
N GLU A 51 6.43 -0.95 7.30
CA GLU A 51 7.64 -1.73 7.44
C GLU A 51 7.39 -3.23 7.27
N ALA A 52 6.37 -3.77 7.95
CA ALA A 52 5.94 -5.16 7.81
C ALA A 52 5.54 -5.46 6.36
N PHE A 53 4.85 -4.53 5.71
CA PHE A 53 4.46 -4.63 4.30
C PHE A 53 5.66 -4.79 3.38
N PHE A 54 6.68 -3.93 3.50
CA PHE A 54 7.86 -4.02 2.66
C PHE A 54 8.74 -5.23 3.00
N ARG A 55 8.81 -5.65 4.26
CA ARG A 55 9.48 -6.90 4.65
C ARG A 55 8.84 -8.14 4.04
N ALA A 56 7.52 -8.13 3.85
CA ALA A 56 6.77 -9.22 3.23
C ALA A 56 6.61 -9.08 1.71
N THR A 57 7.05 -7.97 1.11
CA THR A 57 6.85 -7.68 -0.31
C THR A 57 8.11 -7.92 -1.12
N TYR A 58 8.04 -8.84 -2.08
CA TYR A 58 9.08 -8.97 -3.10
C TYR A 58 8.96 -7.85 -4.14
N LEU A 59 10.00 -7.02 -4.27
CA LEU A 59 10.05 -5.96 -5.28
C LEU A 59 10.35 -6.53 -6.66
N THR A 60 9.27 -6.88 -7.39
CA THR A 60 9.37 -7.24 -8.81
C THR A 60 9.97 -6.09 -9.63
N ALA A 61 10.51 -6.39 -10.81
CA ALA A 61 11.10 -5.37 -11.69
C ALA A 61 10.11 -4.23 -12.00
N ASP A 62 8.84 -4.57 -12.25
CA ASP A 62 7.79 -3.59 -12.54
C ASP A 62 7.41 -2.76 -11.32
N LEU A 63 7.27 -3.38 -10.14
CA LEU A 63 6.97 -2.66 -8.89
C LEU A 63 8.12 -1.71 -8.53
N ARG A 64 9.37 -2.16 -8.66
CA ARG A 64 10.57 -1.35 -8.47
C ARG A 64 10.55 -0.12 -9.37
N LYS A 65 10.34 -0.32 -10.68
CA LYS A 65 10.30 0.77 -11.66
C LYS A 65 9.19 1.77 -11.32
N LEU A 66 8.00 1.27 -10.98
CA LEU A 66 6.87 2.11 -10.63
C LEU A 66 7.12 2.94 -9.35
N LEU A 67 7.69 2.32 -8.30
CA LEU A 67 8.08 3.02 -7.08
C LEU A 67 9.11 4.10 -7.38
N GLU A 68 10.13 3.80 -8.18
CA GLU A 68 11.15 4.76 -8.57
C GLU A 68 10.56 5.97 -9.30
N GLU A 69 9.73 5.74 -10.32
CA GLU A 69 9.08 6.80 -11.11
C GLU A 69 8.17 7.69 -10.24
N VAL A 70 7.33 7.07 -9.39
CA VAL A 70 6.39 7.80 -8.53
C VAL A 70 7.13 8.59 -7.47
N LEU A 71 8.07 7.98 -6.74
CA LEU A 71 8.82 8.66 -5.68
C LEU A 71 9.72 9.76 -6.25
N ALA A 72 10.29 9.58 -7.45
CA ALA A 72 11.03 10.61 -8.15
C ALA A 72 10.15 11.81 -8.53
N SER A 73 8.96 11.54 -9.08
CA SER A 73 7.97 12.56 -9.42
C SER A 73 7.53 13.36 -8.18
N LEU A 74 7.24 12.65 -7.08
CA LEU A 74 6.88 13.26 -5.79
C LEU A 74 8.03 14.06 -5.18
N ALA A 75 9.28 13.67 -5.44
CA ALA A 75 10.47 14.42 -5.04
C ALA A 75 10.78 15.62 -5.98
N GLY A 76 9.90 15.94 -6.93
CA GLY A 76 10.04 17.09 -7.82
C GLY A 76 10.86 16.86 -9.08
N LYS A 77 11.27 15.61 -9.38
CA LYS A 77 11.99 15.32 -10.63
C LYS A 77 11.03 15.41 -11.83
N SER A 78 11.45 16.12 -12.86
CA SER A 78 10.74 16.21 -14.14
C SER A 78 10.94 14.97 -15.01
N GLY A 79 10.10 14.78 -16.03
CA GLY A 79 10.25 13.73 -17.04
C GLY A 79 9.52 12.42 -16.75
N TYR A 80 8.85 12.32 -15.60
CA TYR A 80 8.02 11.17 -15.25
C TYR A 80 6.53 11.42 -15.53
N ASN A 81 5.80 10.35 -15.83
CA ASN A 81 4.35 10.40 -16.02
C ASN A 81 3.64 10.67 -14.69
N ARG A 82 2.69 11.61 -14.70
CA ARG A 82 1.89 11.98 -13.51
C ARG A 82 0.53 11.31 -13.43
N VAL A 83 0.12 10.65 -14.51
CA VAL A 83 -1.12 9.89 -14.60
C VAL A 83 -0.77 8.47 -15.00
N LEU A 84 -0.95 7.54 -14.06
CA LEU A 84 -0.56 6.15 -14.22
C LEU A 84 -1.81 5.27 -14.15
N LYS A 85 -1.94 4.34 -15.10
CA LYS A 85 -3.04 3.37 -15.13
C LYS A 85 -2.48 1.96 -14.99
N LEU A 86 -2.77 1.30 -13.87
CA LEU A 86 -2.41 -0.09 -13.66
C LEU A 86 -3.31 -0.99 -14.51
N ARG A 87 -2.72 -1.64 -15.53
CA ARG A 87 -3.41 -2.60 -16.40
C ARG A 87 -2.88 -4.00 -16.15
N THR A 88 -3.53 -4.72 -15.24
CA THR A 88 -3.27 -6.15 -15.04
C THR A 88 -4.59 -6.92 -14.96
N PRO A 89 -4.61 -8.22 -15.33
CA PRO A 89 -5.77 -9.09 -15.10
C PRO A 89 -6.18 -9.16 -13.62
N PHE A 90 -7.33 -9.78 -13.32
CA PHE A 90 -7.70 -10.11 -11.95
C PHE A 90 -6.61 -10.97 -11.29
N GLY A 91 -6.30 -10.69 -10.02
CA GLY A 91 -5.16 -11.31 -9.31
C GLY A 91 -3.78 -10.74 -9.65
N GLY A 92 -3.66 -9.83 -10.63
CA GLY A 92 -2.38 -9.25 -11.06
C GLY A 92 -1.81 -8.15 -10.14
N GLY A 93 -2.08 -8.18 -8.83
CA GLY A 93 -1.39 -7.34 -7.85
C GLY A 93 -1.71 -5.84 -7.84
N LYS A 94 -2.83 -5.38 -8.42
CA LYS A 94 -3.18 -3.93 -8.46
C LYS A 94 -3.32 -3.33 -7.07
N SER A 95 -4.12 -3.93 -6.20
CA SER A 95 -4.33 -3.44 -4.83
C SER A 95 -3.02 -3.45 -4.04
N HIS A 96 -2.21 -4.51 -4.19
CA HIS A 96 -0.87 -4.59 -3.59
C HIS A 96 0.06 -3.47 -4.09
N THR A 97 0.03 -3.20 -5.40
CA THR A 97 0.82 -2.13 -6.01
C THR A 97 0.40 -0.75 -5.50
N LEU A 98 -0.90 -0.49 -5.40
CA LEU A 98 -1.41 0.76 -4.85
C LEU A 98 -1.10 0.90 -3.36
N ALA A 99 -1.18 -0.19 -2.59
CA ALA A 99 -0.78 -0.19 -1.18
C ALA A 99 0.73 0.08 -1.01
N ALA A 100 1.58 -0.49 -1.86
CA ALA A 100 3.01 -0.20 -1.88
C ALA A 100 3.28 1.28 -2.15
N LEU A 101 2.61 1.88 -3.15
CA LEU A 101 2.73 3.31 -3.45
C LEU A 101 2.24 4.18 -2.29
N LEU A 102 1.11 3.82 -1.67
CA LEU A 102 0.54 4.53 -0.52
C LEU A 102 1.52 4.52 0.67
N HIS A 103 2.04 3.35 1.03
CA HIS A 103 3.01 3.19 2.11
C HIS A 103 4.30 3.95 1.83
N ALA A 104 4.85 3.83 0.62
CA ALA A 104 6.07 4.52 0.23
C ALA A 104 5.91 6.06 0.21
N ALA A 105 4.74 6.57 -0.19
CA ALA A 105 4.49 8.00 -0.25
C ALA A 105 4.24 8.61 1.14
N ARG A 106 3.53 7.88 2.03
CA ARG A 106 3.26 8.34 3.40
C ARG A 106 4.44 8.14 4.35
N ASN A 107 5.17 7.03 4.21
CA ASN A 107 6.25 6.60 5.11
C ASN A 107 7.47 6.13 4.30
N PRO A 108 8.17 7.06 3.60
CA PRO A 108 9.27 6.72 2.71
C PRO A 108 10.43 6.00 3.41
N GLN A 109 10.60 6.18 4.73
CA GLN A 109 11.64 5.52 5.53
C GLN A 109 11.43 4.01 5.66
N ALA A 110 10.19 3.51 5.50
CA ALA A 110 9.90 2.07 5.57
C ALA A 110 10.65 1.27 4.48
N LEU A 111 11.05 1.95 3.39
CA LEU A 111 11.86 1.37 2.32
C LEU A 111 13.33 1.15 2.74
N ASP A 112 13.82 1.81 3.78
CA ASP A 112 15.23 1.67 4.22
C ASP A 112 15.54 0.27 4.79
N LEU A 113 14.49 -0.48 5.13
CA LEU A 113 14.58 -1.84 5.67
C LEU A 113 14.92 -2.89 4.61
N ILE A 114 14.71 -2.59 3.33
CA ILE A 114 14.95 -3.52 2.24
C ILE A 114 16.14 -3.03 1.39
N PRO A 115 17.23 -3.80 1.27
CA PRO A 115 18.39 -3.44 0.47
C PRO A 115 18.05 -3.04 -0.96
N GLU A 116 17.01 -3.67 -1.50
CA GLU A 116 16.46 -3.46 -2.83
C GLU A 116 16.00 -2.03 -3.07
N ALA A 117 15.54 -1.29 -2.05
CA ALA A 117 15.06 0.07 -2.21
C ALA A 117 16.14 1.14 -1.98
N ARG A 118 17.41 0.72 -1.86
CA ARG A 118 18.55 1.64 -1.81
C ARG A 118 18.58 2.53 -3.06
N GLY A 119 18.67 3.84 -2.84
CA GLY A 119 18.72 4.83 -3.92
C GLY A 119 17.36 5.36 -4.38
N PHE A 120 16.25 4.79 -3.90
CA PHE A 120 14.94 5.40 -4.11
C PHE A 120 14.87 6.80 -3.46
N PRO A 121 14.20 7.77 -4.11
CA PRO A 121 13.92 9.06 -3.49
C PRO A 121 13.12 8.91 -2.18
N ARG A 122 13.29 9.86 -1.26
CA ARG A 122 12.54 9.98 0.00
C ARG A 122 11.77 11.31 -0.04
N PRO A 123 10.65 11.40 -0.78
CA PRO A 123 9.90 12.64 -0.86
C PRO A 123 9.38 13.04 0.52
N GLN A 124 9.41 14.34 0.82
CA GLN A 124 8.95 14.91 2.08
C GLN A 124 7.68 15.73 1.81
N ASN A 125 6.83 15.89 2.83
CA ASN A 125 5.63 16.74 2.76
C ASN A 125 4.67 16.36 1.61
N VAL A 126 4.45 15.08 1.38
CA VAL A 126 3.51 14.59 0.36
C VAL A 126 2.13 14.35 0.99
N ALA A 127 1.13 15.10 0.54
CA ALA A 127 -0.26 14.77 0.84
C ALA A 127 -0.74 13.63 -0.07
N VAL A 128 -1.34 12.58 0.52
CA VAL A 128 -1.79 11.39 -0.20
C VAL A 128 -3.25 11.10 0.12
N ALA A 129 -4.09 11.15 -0.90
CA ALA A 129 -5.51 10.80 -0.82
C ALA A 129 -5.81 9.52 -1.61
N VAL A 130 -6.78 8.75 -1.11
CA VAL A 130 -7.25 7.51 -1.73
C VAL A 130 -8.76 7.61 -1.93
N PHE A 131 -9.22 7.25 -3.12
CA PHE A 131 -10.64 7.05 -3.39
C PHE A 131 -10.87 5.57 -3.68
N ASP A 132 -11.66 4.95 -2.81
CA ASP A 132 -12.13 3.59 -2.97
C ASP A 132 -13.63 3.63 -3.28
N GLY A 133 -13.99 3.20 -4.49
CA GLY A 133 -15.37 3.18 -4.95
C GLY A 133 -16.25 2.14 -4.25
N GLU A 134 -15.66 1.15 -3.58
CA GLU A 134 -16.41 0.17 -2.78
C GLU A 134 -16.89 0.76 -1.45
N LYS A 135 -16.07 1.61 -0.83
CA LYS A 135 -16.32 2.17 0.51
C LYS A 135 -16.93 3.57 0.51
N PHE A 136 -17.12 4.16 -0.66
CA PHE A 136 -17.73 5.47 -0.80
C PHE A 136 -19.18 5.32 -1.30
N ASP A 137 -20.16 5.59 -0.45
CA ASP A 137 -21.57 5.55 -0.85
C ASP A 137 -21.86 6.70 -1.84
N ALA A 138 -22.23 6.35 -3.07
CA ALA A 138 -22.49 7.31 -4.13
C ALA A 138 -23.78 8.14 -3.92
N ARG A 139 -24.70 7.71 -3.05
CA ARG A 139 -25.96 8.40 -2.75
C ARG A 139 -25.83 9.25 -1.49
N ASN A 140 -25.31 8.66 -0.42
CA ASN A 140 -25.27 9.27 0.90
C ASN A 140 -23.93 9.97 1.20
N GLY A 141 -22.88 9.63 0.45
CA GLY A 141 -21.54 10.11 0.72
C GLY A 141 -20.89 9.39 1.90
N LYS A 142 -19.91 10.04 2.51
CA LYS A 142 -19.20 9.52 3.69
C LYS A 142 -19.31 10.50 4.84
N GLU A 143 -19.81 10.01 5.97
CA GLU A 143 -19.86 10.77 7.21
C GLU A 143 -18.49 10.78 7.89
N LEU A 144 -18.08 11.95 8.36
CA LEU A 144 -16.87 12.20 9.11
C LEU A 144 -17.16 12.21 10.60
N GLU A 145 -16.11 12.05 11.41
CA GLU A 145 -16.18 12.40 12.81
C GLU A 145 -16.61 13.87 12.97
N GLY A 146 -17.61 14.11 13.84
CA GLY A 146 -18.22 15.44 14.02
C GLY A 146 -19.46 15.71 13.17
N GLY A 147 -20.03 14.69 12.50
CA GLY A 147 -21.35 14.77 11.85
C GLY A 147 -21.37 15.48 10.49
N ARG A 148 -20.20 15.78 9.92
CA ARG A 148 -20.08 16.36 8.58
C ARG A 148 -20.13 15.25 7.53
N THR A 149 -20.90 15.43 6.46
CA THR A 149 -20.97 14.47 5.36
C THR A 149 -20.30 15.01 4.10
N ILE A 150 -19.37 14.24 3.54
CA ILE A 150 -18.78 14.49 2.22
C ILE A 150 -19.57 13.73 1.16
N ARG A 151 -20.18 14.45 0.21
CA ARG A 151 -21.06 13.86 -0.81
C ARG A 151 -20.41 13.62 -2.17
N THR A 152 -19.19 14.09 -2.39
CA THR A 152 -18.55 14.01 -3.71
C THR A 152 -17.17 13.37 -3.62
N MET A 153 -16.78 12.66 -4.69
CA MET A 153 -15.42 12.12 -4.85
C MET A 153 -14.35 13.20 -4.67
N TRP A 154 -14.58 14.38 -5.28
CA TRP A 154 -13.64 15.50 -5.17
C TRP A 154 -13.55 16.07 -3.76
N GLY A 155 -14.69 16.19 -3.07
CA GLY A 155 -14.70 16.58 -1.66
C GLY A 155 -13.97 15.57 -0.77
N TRP A 156 -14.07 14.27 -1.09
CA TRP A 156 -13.38 13.21 -0.35
C TRP A 156 -11.87 13.26 -0.54
N LEU A 157 -11.41 13.55 -1.76
CA LEU A 157 -9.99 13.73 -2.05
C LEU A 157 -9.45 15.02 -1.41
N ALA A 158 -10.18 16.14 -1.52
CA ALA A 158 -9.78 17.42 -0.94
C ALA A 158 -9.63 17.31 0.59
N TRP A 159 -10.63 16.74 1.27
CA TRP A 159 -10.60 16.55 2.71
C TRP A 159 -9.43 15.69 3.19
N GLN A 160 -9.06 14.64 2.45
CA GLN A 160 -7.90 13.82 2.81
C GLN A 160 -6.55 14.53 2.60
N ILE A 161 -6.47 15.46 1.63
CA ILE A 161 -5.24 16.22 1.36
C ILE A 161 -5.02 17.29 2.43
N ASP A 162 -6.07 18.03 2.76
CA ASP A 162 -6.01 19.11 3.74
C ASP A 162 -7.39 19.29 4.39
N PRO A 163 -7.62 18.67 5.57
CA PRO A 163 -8.90 18.77 6.27
C PRO A 163 -9.28 20.19 6.69
N GLU A 164 -8.30 21.08 6.89
CA GLU A 164 -8.52 22.46 7.37
C GLU A 164 -9.01 23.37 6.25
N THR A 165 -8.42 23.24 5.05
CA THR A 165 -8.75 24.09 3.91
C THR A 165 -9.75 23.47 2.93
N ALA A 166 -10.03 22.16 3.01
CA ALA A 166 -10.95 21.47 2.10
C ALA A 166 -12.39 22.02 2.10
N PHE A 167 -12.78 22.72 3.15
CA PHE A 167 -14.07 23.35 3.29
C PHE A 167 -13.88 24.85 3.51
N PRO A 168 -13.56 25.62 2.45
CA PRO A 168 -13.55 27.07 2.58
C PRO A 168 -14.96 27.51 3.00
N ILE A 169 -15.00 28.29 4.10
CA ILE A 169 -16.20 28.92 4.66
C ILE A 169 -16.85 29.82 3.60
#